data_AF-A0A7C9EFI2-F1
#
_entry.id   AF-A0A7C9EFI2-F1
#
_cell.length_a   1.000
_cell.length_b   1.000
_cell.length_c   1.000
_cell.angle_alpha   90.00
_cell.angle_beta   90.00
_cell.angle_gamma   90.00
#
_symmetry.space_group_name_H-M   'P 1'
#
loop_
_entity.id
_entity.type
_entity.pdbx_description
1 polymer ?
#
loop_
_entity_poly.entity_id
_entity_poly.type
_entity_poly.pdbx_seq_one_letter_code
_entity_poly.pdbx_strand_id
1 'polypeptide(L)'
;RKNKVEGSKGKIGHSGGSISSTMWLQKLTETLHRRPSAAELFVATHSKVDESGHRVWCDSYAQGVYDKYEQLKVGCDVHVDSEADDHLFFKACGGYNNKGRIYG
;
A
#
# COMPACT_ATOMS: atom_id res chain seq x y z
N ARG A 1 -37.70 -43.68 7.18
CA ARG A 1 -36.97 -43.30 5.95
C ARG A 1 -37.27 -41.84 5.62
N LYS A 2 -36.31 -40.93 5.84
CA LYS A 2 -35.94 -39.80 4.97
C LYS A 2 -34.93 -38.94 5.74
N ASN A 3 -33.65 -39.19 5.44
CA ASN A 3 -32.55 -38.32 5.80
C ASN A 3 -32.73 -36.98 5.06
N LYS A 4 -32.48 -35.86 5.72
CA LYS A 4 -31.99 -34.66 5.06
C LYS A 4 -31.08 -33.90 6.01
N VAL A 5 -29.79 -34.05 5.77
CA VAL A 5 -28.72 -33.20 6.30
C VAL A 5 -28.71 -31.96 5.41
N GLU A 6 -29.09 -30.81 5.94
CA GLU A 6 -28.76 -29.48 5.39
C GLU A 6 -27.85 -28.84 6.45
N GLY A 7 -26.57 -28.57 6.23
CA GLY A 7 -25.97 -28.09 4.99
C GLY A 7 -25.78 -26.58 5.10
N SER A 8 -24.89 -26.18 6.00
CA SER A 8 -24.07 -24.95 6.01
C SER A 8 -24.54 -23.73 5.22
N LYS A 9 -24.89 -22.64 5.93
CA LYS A 9 -24.54 -21.28 5.51
C LYS A 9 -24.08 -20.48 6.73
N GLY A 10 -22.86 -20.78 7.17
CA GLY A 10 -22.07 -19.83 7.95
C GLY A 10 -22.01 -18.55 7.14
N LYS A 11 -22.66 -17.50 7.61
CA LYS A 11 -22.51 -16.16 7.05
C LYS A 11 -21.06 -15.80 7.28
N ILE A 12 -20.24 -15.86 6.24
CA ILE A 12 -18.93 -15.23 6.24
C ILE A 12 -19.23 -13.75 6.37
N GLY A 13 -19.32 -13.26 7.61
CA GLY A 13 -19.27 -11.85 7.89
C GLY A 13 -17.94 -11.38 7.34
N HIS A 14 -17.97 -10.46 6.39
CA HIS A 14 -16.76 -9.77 5.96
C HIS A 14 -16.27 -8.92 7.14
N SER A 15 -15.54 -9.53 8.08
CA SER A 15 -14.84 -8.87 9.18
C SER A 15 -13.53 -8.26 8.67
N GLY A 16 -13.61 -7.55 7.56
CA GLY A 16 -12.45 -6.97 6.88
C GLY A 16 -12.90 -5.70 6.21
N GLY A 17 -13.33 -4.72 7.01
CA GLY A 17 -13.58 -3.38 6.51
C GLY A 17 -12.28 -2.90 5.87
N SER A 18 -12.25 -2.77 4.55
CA SER A 18 -11.14 -2.13 3.85
C SER A 18 -10.91 -0.78 4.49
N ILE A 19 -9.80 -0.65 5.21
CA ILE A 19 -9.37 0.65 5.73
C ILE A 19 -9.12 1.51 4.51
N SER A 20 -9.93 2.55 4.33
CA SER A 20 -9.75 3.48 3.22
C SER A 20 -8.37 4.12 3.30
N SER A 21 -7.82 4.50 2.15
CA SER A 21 -6.55 5.25 2.06
C SER A 21 -6.54 6.48 2.97
N THR A 22 -7.69 7.12 3.20
CA THR A 22 -7.85 8.24 4.13
C THR A 22 -7.64 7.87 5.60
N MET A 23 -8.08 6.68 6.05
CA MET A 23 -7.81 6.22 7.41
C MET A 23 -6.34 5.84 7.60
N TRP A 24 -5.70 5.26 6.58
CA TRP A 24 -4.25 5.01 6.62
C TRP A 24 -3.44 6.31 6.66
N LEU A 25 -3.86 7.32 5.91
CA LEU A 25 -3.27 8.66 5.95
C LEU A 25 -3.35 9.27 7.35
N GLN A 26 -4.51 9.20 8.01
CA GLN A 26 -4.68 9.68 9.38
C GLN A 26 -3.78 8.93 10.37
N LYS A 27 -3.84 7.59 10.39
CA LYS A 27 -3.02 6.76 11.29
C LYS A 27 -1.53 7.02 11.13
N LEU A 28 -1.04 7.12 9.89
CA LEU A 28 0.36 7.40 9.62
C LEU A 28 0.74 8.83 10.02
N THR A 29 -0.15 9.80 9.81
CA THR A 29 0.09 11.18 10.24
C THR A 29 0.21 11.28 11.76
N GLU A 30 -0.65 10.58 12.49
CA GLU A 30 -0.59 10.50 13.96
C GLU A 30 0.69 9.80 14.44
N THR A 31 1.10 8.73 13.77
CA THR A 31 2.29 7.94 14.16
C THR A 31 3.59 8.68 13.85
N LEU A 32 3.67 9.35 12.70
CA LEU A 32 4.88 10.02 12.22
C LEU A 32 4.96 11.48 12.66
N HIS A 33 3.88 12.04 13.22
CA HIS A 33 3.72 13.46 13.52
C HIS A 33 4.01 14.40 12.34
N ARG A 34 3.89 13.87 11.11
CA ARG A 34 4.04 14.60 9.84
C ARG A 34 3.15 13.96 8.79
N ARG A 35 2.91 14.67 7.68
CA ARG A 35 2.24 14.08 6.52
C ARG A 35 3.12 12.94 5.96
N PRO A 36 2.59 11.71 5.81
CA PRO A 36 3.33 10.62 5.17
C PRO A 36 3.46 10.89 3.67
N SER A 37 4.56 10.39 3.10
CA SER A 37 4.77 10.34 1.65
C SER A 37 3.81 9.36 0.97
N ALA A 38 3.64 9.51 -0.35
CA ALA A 38 2.91 8.57 -1.19
C ALA A 38 3.49 7.15 -1.08
N ALA A 39 4.82 7.02 -0.99
CA ALA A 39 5.50 5.73 -0.80
C ALA A 39 5.15 5.09 0.56
N GLU A 40 5.15 5.85 1.65
CA GLU A 40 4.79 5.34 2.98
C GLU A 40 3.33 4.89 3.05
N LEU A 41 2.42 5.67 2.46
CA LEU A 41 1.01 5.30 2.38
C LEU A 41 0.81 4.05 1.52
N PHE A 42 1.56 3.93 0.43
CA PHE A 42 1.52 2.76 -0.43
C PHE A 42 2.00 1.50 0.29
N VAL A 43 3.16 1.58 0.97
CA VAL A 43 3.69 0.49 1.80
C VAL A 43 2.67 0.04 2.83
N ALA A 44 2.07 0.98 3.56
CA ALA A 44 1.12 0.65 4.62
C ALA A 44 -0.17 0.01 4.10
N THR A 45 -0.56 0.30 2.85
CA THR A 45 -1.78 -0.22 2.23
C THR A 45 -1.57 -1.50 1.41
N HIS A 46 -0.37 -1.70 0.86
CA HIS A 46 -0.04 -2.79 -0.07
C HIS A 46 1.00 -3.78 0.47
N SER A 47 1.39 -3.63 1.74
CA SER A 47 2.26 -4.60 2.41
C SER A 47 1.85 -4.80 3.87
N LYS A 48 2.29 -5.92 4.42
CA LYS A 48 2.24 -6.23 5.85
C LYS A 48 3.60 -6.69 6.32
N VAL A 49 3.85 -6.59 7.61
CA VAL A 49 5.01 -7.23 8.24
C VAL A 49 4.55 -8.61 8.75
N ASP A 50 5.25 -9.67 8.37
CA ASP A 50 4.99 -11.00 8.89
C ASP A 50 5.53 -11.20 10.31
N GLU A 51 5.31 -12.37 10.89
CA GLU A 51 5.76 -12.70 12.26
C GLU A 51 7.30 -12.73 12.38
N SER A 52 8.02 -12.82 11.25
CA SER A 52 9.48 -12.78 11.19
C SER A 52 10.02 -11.35 11.05
N GLY A 53 9.14 -10.34 11.01
CA GLY A 53 9.53 -8.95 10.79
C GLY A 53 9.79 -8.61 9.32
N HIS A 54 9.50 -9.52 8.38
CA HIS A 54 9.74 -9.32 6.96
C HIS A 54 8.53 -8.66 6.29
N ARG A 55 8.80 -7.73 5.38
CA ARG A 55 7.74 -7.11 4.58
C ARG A 55 7.25 -8.09 3.52
N VAL A 56 5.95 -8.36 3.56
CA VAL A 56 5.23 -9.18 2.59
C VAL A 56 4.26 -8.31 1.83
N TRP A 57 4.45 -8.23 0.51
CA TRP A 57 3.58 -7.47 -0.39
C TRP A 57 2.28 -8.21 -0.67
N CYS A 58 1.20 -7.45 -0.85
CA CYS A 58 -0.11 -8.00 -1.20
C CYS A 58 -0.12 -8.66 -2.58
N ASP A 59 0.70 -8.16 -3.51
CA ASP A 59 0.84 -8.69 -4.87
C ASP A 59 2.23 -8.35 -5.46
N SER A 60 2.56 -8.98 -6.59
CA SER A 60 3.83 -8.81 -7.29
C SER A 60 3.97 -7.43 -7.95
N TYR A 61 2.86 -6.77 -8.27
CA TYR A 61 2.90 -5.42 -8.86
C TYR A 61 3.33 -4.41 -7.80
N ALA A 62 2.77 -4.48 -6.59
CA ALA A 62 3.13 -3.62 -5.47
C ALA A 62 4.59 -3.78 -5.07
N GLN A 63 5.08 -5.01 -5.04
CA GLN A 63 6.51 -5.28 -4.86
C GLN A 63 7.34 -4.61 -5.96
N GLY A 64 6.99 -4.80 -7.22
CA GLY A 64 7.73 -4.22 -8.35
C GLY A 64 7.75 -2.68 -8.37
N VAL A 65 6.65 -2.04 -7.98
CA VAL A 65 6.57 -0.58 -7.82
C VAL A 65 7.55 -0.11 -6.74
N TYR A 66 7.57 -0.78 -5.59
CA TYR A 66 8.46 -0.38 -4.50
C TYR A 66 9.93 -0.62 -4.83
N ASP A 67 10.27 -1.79 -5.39
CA ASP A 67 11.65 -2.11 -5.80
C ASP A 67 12.17 -1.06 -6.81
N LYS A 68 11.32 -0.64 -7.76
CA LYS A 68 11.66 0.41 -8.73
C LYS A 68 11.81 1.78 -8.06
N TYR A 69 10.97 2.12 -7.08
CA TYR A 69 11.12 3.33 -6.29
C TYR A 69 12.45 3.33 -5.51
N GLU A 70 12.82 2.22 -4.87
CA GLU A 70 14.09 2.09 -4.15
C GLU A 70 15.29 2.25 -5.10
N GLN A 71 15.25 1.62 -6.29
CA GLN A 71 16.30 1.79 -7.30
C GLN A 71 16.43 3.25 -7.76
N LEU A 72 15.30 3.95 -7.95
CA LEU A 72 15.29 5.37 -8.32
C LEU A 72 15.86 6.25 -7.20
N LYS A 73 15.63 5.87 -5.94
CA LYS A 73 16.11 6.58 -4.76
C LYS A 73 17.61 6.38 -4.52
N VAL A 74 18.14 5.18 -4.75
CA VAL A 74 19.58 4.89 -4.64
C VAL A 74 20.41 5.70 -5.65
N GLY A 75 19.85 5.98 -6.83
CA GLY A 75 20.52 6.77 -7.87
C GLY A 75 20.38 8.29 -7.75
N CYS A 76 19.70 8.80 -6.73
CA CYS A 76 19.34 10.19 -6.61
C CYS A 76 19.70 10.69 -5.20
N ASP A 77 20.63 11.65 -5.10
CA ASP A 77 20.99 12.33 -3.83
C ASP A 77 19.86 13.28 -3.43
N VAL A 78 18.66 12.73 -3.25
CA VAL A 78 17.48 13.48 -2.87
C VAL A 78 17.58 13.70 -1.38
N HIS A 79 18.11 14.87 -1.01
CA HIS A 79 17.78 15.47 0.27
C HIS A 79 16.26 15.47 0.41
N VAL A 80 15.82 15.01 1.58
CA VAL A 80 14.46 14.60 1.94
C VAL A 80 13.47 15.78 1.90
N ASP A 81 13.20 16.30 0.71
CA ASP A 81 12.02 17.11 0.44
C ASP A 81 10.91 16.16 0.01
N SER A 82 9.82 16.16 0.79
CA SER A 82 8.72 15.20 0.66
C SER A 82 8.09 15.20 -0.74
N GLU A 83 8.16 16.32 -1.47
CA GLU A 83 7.67 16.41 -2.85
C GLU A 83 8.57 15.64 -3.84
N ALA A 84 9.89 15.71 -3.69
CA ALA A 84 10.82 14.99 -4.58
C ALA A 84 10.71 13.47 -4.42
N ASP A 85 10.49 13.00 -3.19
CA ASP A 85 10.29 11.57 -2.88
C ASP A 85 8.97 11.04 -3.47
N ASP A 86 7.89 11.81 -3.35
CA ASP A 86 6.60 11.50 -3.97
C ASP A 86 6.71 11.43 -5.50
N HIS A 87 7.46 12.35 -6.12
CA HIS A 87 7.72 12.34 -7.57
C HIS A 87 8.44 11.07 -8.04
N LEU A 88 9.44 10.59 -7.28
CA LEU A 88 10.12 9.32 -7.58
C LEU A 88 9.17 8.13 -7.46
N PHE A 89 8.32 8.13 -6.42
CA PHE A 89 7.33 7.09 -6.22
C PHE A 89 6.30 7.05 -7.37
N PHE A 90 5.75 8.20 -7.78
CA PHE A 90 4.83 8.27 -8.91
C PHE A 90 5.49 7.84 -10.23
N LYS A 91 6.78 8.13 -10.43
CA LYS A 91 7.55 7.62 -11.57
C LYS A 91 7.69 6.08 -11.52
N ALA A 92 7.84 5.51 -10.32
CA ALA A 92 7.89 4.07 -10.14
C ALA A 92 6.56 3.37 -10.49
N CYS A 93 5.43 3.95 -10.09
CA CYS A 93 4.08 3.42 -10.37
C CYS A 93 3.72 3.30 -11.86
N GLY A 94 4.51 3.88 -12.78
CA GLY A 94 4.22 3.89 -14.22
C GLY A 94 4.02 5.28 -14.82
N GLY A 95 4.25 6.32 -14.01
CA GLY A 95 4.10 7.71 -14.41
C GLY A 95 2.73 8.29 -14.06
N TYR A 96 2.73 9.60 -13.85
CA TYR A 96 1.53 10.41 -13.76
C TYR A 96 1.33 11.14 -15.10
N ASN A 97 0.08 11.31 -15.56
CA ASN A 97 -0.15 12.35 -16.57
C ASN A 97 -0.01 13.74 -15.90
N ASN A 98 0.11 14.82 -16.68
CA ASN A 98 0.18 16.20 -16.18
C ASN A 98 -0.99 16.63 -15.25
N LYS A 99 -1.97 15.76 -14.98
CA LYS A 99 -3.07 15.95 -14.03
C LYS A 99 -2.89 15.16 -12.72
N GLY A 100 -1.71 14.56 -12.48
CA GLY A 100 -1.43 13.82 -11.24
C GLY A 100 -2.16 12.48 -11.12
N ARG A 101 -2.72 11.94 -12.20
CA ARG A 101 -3.32 10.59 -12.18
C ARG A 101 -2.25 9.53 -12.44
N ILE A 102 -2.08 8.65 -11.47
CA ILE A 102 -1.31 7.40 -11.62
C ILE A 102 -2.05 6.51 -12.63
N TYR A 103 -1.34 6.04 -13.65
CA TYR A 103 -1.84 4.93 -14.47
C TYR A 103 -1.53 3.62 -13.73
N GLY A 104 -2.58 2.93 -13.31
CA GLY A 104 -2.55 1.60 -12.69
C GLY A 104 -3.95 1.02 -12.73
#